data_AF-A0A924F3L3-F1
#
_entry.id   AF-A0A924F3L3-F1
#
_cell.length_a   1.000
_cell.length_b   1.000
_cell.length_c   1.000
_cell.angle_alpha   90.00
_cell.angle_beta   90.00
_cell.angle_gamma   90.00
#
_symmetry.space_group_name_H-M   'P 1'
#
loop_
_entity.id
_entity.type
_entity.pdbx_description
1 polymer ?
#
loop_
_entity_poly.entity_id
_entity_poly.type
_entity_poly.pdbx_seq_one_letter_code
_entity_poly.pdbx_strand_id
1 'polypeptide(L)'
;MDKSRIVRLRAALATPRSRNTARDAVPDDAEFERRAANDPDNPPLTADQPASRHLLRDAPPKVLLSLRVDAHVLAASRRNGKGWQTRMNDVLAAAVTTSEPSVSTIVDDIEASARRTLALAQQMRQRGVDT
;
A
#
# COMPACT_ATOMS: atom_id res chain seq x y z
N MET A 1 3.84 8.87 44.00
CA MET A 1 4.36 9.76 42.94
C MET A 1 3.24 10.67 42.48
N ASP A 2 3.38 11.99 42.68
CA ASP A 2 2.34 12.99 42.48
C ASP A 2 2.23 13.43 41.00
N LYS A 3 1.08 13.14 40.38
CA LYS A 3 0.76 13.46 38.97
C LYS A 3 0.73 14.97 38.69
N SER A 4 0.63 15.80 39.73
CA SER A 4 0.55 17.26 39.65
C SER A 4 1.86 17.93 39.25
N ARG A 5 3.00 17.23 39.40
CA ARG A 5 4.34 17.75 39.06
C ARG A 5 4.66 17.66 37.57
N ILE A 6 4.02 16.74 36.84
CA ILE A 6 4.25 16.51 35.40
C ILE A 6 3.54 17.57 34.54
N VAL A 7 2.42 18.12 35.00
CA VAL A 7 1.63 19.08 34.22
C VAL A 7 2.28 20.47 34.18
N ARG A 8 2.96 20.92 35.26
CA ARG A 8 3.62 22.24 35.29
C ARG A 8 4.86 22.34 34.41
N LEU A 9 5.60 21.24 34.20
CA LEU A 9 6.80 21.29 33.35
C LEU A 9 6.46 21.44 31.87
N ARG A 10 5.26 21.02 31.45
CA ARG A 10 4.82 21.08 30.04
C ARG A 10 4.40 22.48 29.60
N ALA A 11 3.90 23.31 30.53
CA ALA A 11 3.52 24.69 30.26
C ALA A 11 4.73 25.64 30.17
N ALA A 12 5.82 25.36 30.89
CA ALA A 12 7.01 26.20 30.93
C ALA A 12 7.99 26.01 29.73
N LEU A 13 7.80 24.96 28.93
CA LEU A 13 8.65 24.64 27.76
C LEU A 13 7.93 24.84 26.41
N ALA A 14 6.66 25.25 26.43
CA ALA A 14 5.93 25.60 25.22
C ALA A 14 6.25 27.05 24.84
N THR A 15 7.44 27.29 24.32
CA THR A 15 7.72 28.54 23.61
C THR A 15 6.73 28.63 22.44
N PRO A 16 5.87 29.65 22.34
CA PRO A 16 5.08 29.84 21.15
C PRO A 16 6.08 30.04 20.01
N ARG A 17 6.11 29.10 19.05
CA ARG A 17 6.84 29.31 17.79
C ARG A 17 6.21 30.54 17.16
N SER A 18 6.85 31.69 17.31
CA SER A 18 6.49 32.90 16.57
C SER A 18 6.50 32.51 15.10
N ARG A 19 5.31 32.42 14.51
CA ARG A 19 5.15 32.20 13.07
C ARG A 19 5.74 33.45 12.44
N ASN A 20 6.94 33.35 11.86
CA ASN A 20 7.55 34.47 11.18
C ASN A 20 6.85 34.61 9.84
N THR A 21 5.74 35.36 9.82
CA THR A 21 4.87 35.52 8.64
C THR A 21 5.60 36.15 7.45
N ALA A 22 6.72 36.84 7.67
CA ALA A 22 7.59 37.35 6.61
C ALA A 22 8.42 36.24 5.92
N ARG A 23 8.63 35.09 6.58
CA ARG A 23 9.32 33.91 6.03
C ARG A 23 8.38 32.99 5.26
N ASP A 24 7.09 33.08 5.55
CA ASP A 24 6.02 32.21 5.02
C ASP A 24 5.18 32.90 3.93
N ALA A 25 5.65 34.03 3.38
CA ALA A 25 5.03 34.62 2.20
C ALA A 25 5.15 33.61 1.05
N VAL A 26 4.03 32.98 0.71
CA VAL A 26 3.94 32.05 -0.42
C VAL A 26 4.16 32.90 -1.68
N PRO A 27 5.22 32.64 -2.46
CA PRO A 27 5.42 33.29 -3.75
C PRO A 27 4.18 33.15 -4.63
N ASP A 28 3.97 34.09 -5.54
CA ASP A 28 2.97 33.88 -6.58
C ASP A 28 3.39 32.74 -7.52
N ASP A 29 2.42 32.19 -8.25
CA ASP A 29 2.67 31.08 -9.18
C ASP A 29 3.70 31.44 -10.26
N ALA A 30 3.75 32.70 -10.69
CA ALA A 30 4.70 33.17 -11.71
C ALA A 30 6.15 33.17 -11.20
N GLU A 31 6.37 33.41 -9.91
CA GLU A 31 7.68 33.30 -9.28
C GLU A 31 8.11 31.83 -9.17
N PHE A 32 7.18 30.92 -8.86
CA PHE A 32 7.45 29.48 -8.90
C PHE A 32 7.85 29.01 -10.30
N GLU A 33 7.10 29.43 -11.33
CA GLU A 33 7.41 29.12 -12.73
C GLU A 33 8.78 29.66 -13.15
N ARG A 34 9.10 30.90 -12.75
CA ARG A 34 10.41 31.51 -13.03
C ARG A 34 11.54 30.75 -12.34
N ARG A 35 11.34 30.30 -11.10
CA ARG A 35 12.34 29.52 -10.36
C ARG A 35 12.55 28.14 -11.00
N ALA A 36 11.48 27.45 -11.38
CA ALA A 36 11.55 26.16 -12.06
C ALA A 36 12.21 26.27 -13.45
N ALA A 37 11.90 27.31 -14.23
CA ALA A 37 12.50 27.54 -15.54
C ALA A 37 14.01 27.82 -15.48
N ASN A 38 14.50 28.36 -14.36
CA ASN A 38 15.92 28.67 -14.15
C ASN A 38 16.67 27.58 -13.37
N ASP A 39 16.01 26.48 -12.97
CA ASP A 39 16.62 25.38 -12.22
C ASP A 39 17.21 24.33 -13.20
N PRO A 40 18.54 24.20 -13.31
CA PRO A 40 19.17 23.29 -14.26
C PRO A 40 18.93 21.80 -13.97
N ASP A 41 18.62 21.43 -12.72
CA ASP A 41 18.40 20.03 -12.29
C ASP A 41 16.91 19.65 -12.30
N ASN A 42 16.03 20.64 -12.47
CA ASN A 42 14.58 20.43 -12.47
C ASN A 42 13.87 21.31 -13.51
N PRO A 43 14.21 21.16 -14.81
CA PRO A 43 13.56 21.92 -15.86
C PRO A 43 12.06 21.55 -15.98
N PRO A 44 11.22 22.46 -16.48
CA PRO A 44 9.82 22.15 -16.77
C PRO A 44 9.68 20.97 -17.74
N LEU A 45 8.66 20.13 -17.51
CA LEU A 45 8.37 19.01 -18.40
C LEU A 45 7.99 19.51 -19.80
N THR A 46 8.60 18.94 -20.83
CA THR A 46 8.20 19.21 -22.23
C THR A 46 6.99 18.36 -22.62
N ALA A 47 6.22 18.78 -23.61
CA ALA A 47 5.01 18.08 -24.06
C ALA A 47 5.27 16.63 -24.51
N ASP A 48 6.49 16.36 -25.00
CA ASP A 48 6.92 15.04 -25.48
C ASP A 48 7.58 14.19 -24.39
N GLN A 49 7.83 14.77 -23.21
CA GLN A 49 8.31 14.00 -22.06
C GLN A 49 7.11 13.30 -21.43
N PRO A 50 7.08 11.95 -21.36
CA PRO A 50 6.10 11.28 -20.56
C PRO A 50 6.30 11.78 -19.13
N ALA A 51 5.25 12.36 -18.54
CA ALA A 51 5.24 12.65 -17.12
C ALA A 51 5.66 11.35 -16.44
N SER A 52 6.89 11.31 -15.93
CA SER A 52 7.49 10.12 -15.34
C SER A 52 6.89 9.92 -13.95
N ARG A 53 5.57 9.97 -13.87
CA ARG A 53 4.74 9.84 -12.70
C ARG A 53 4.18 8.44 -12.73
N HIS A 54 4.76 7.62 -11.86
CA HIS A 54 4.05 6.50 -11.25
C HIS A 54 3.81 5.24 -12.10
N LEU A 55 4.85 4.68 -12.72
CA LEU A 55 4.84 3.25 -13.11
C LEU A 55 4.78 2.28 -11.90
N LEU A 56 4.60 2.79 -10.69
CA LEU A 56 4.40 2.00 -9.45
C LEU A 56 2.92 1.93 -9.02
N ARG A 57 1.97 2.50 -9.79
CA ARG A 57 0.58 2.60 -9.34
C ARG A 57 -0.27 1.35 -9.53
N ASP A 58 0.21 0.37 -10.30
CA ASP A 58 -0.61 -0.79 -10.65
C ASP A 58 -0.55 -1.93 -9.61
N ALA A 59 0.40 -1.88 -8.67
CA ALA A 59 0.44 -2.84 -7.57
C ALA A 59 -0.49 -2.38 -6.44
N PRO A 60 -1.36 -3.27 -5.91
CA PRO A 60 -2.19 -2.93 -4.75
C PRO A 60 -1.28 -2.52 -3.57
N PRO A 61 -1.64 -1.46 -2.82
CA PRO A 61 -0.82 -0.97 -1.73
C PRO A 61 -0.73 -2.02 -0.61
N LYS A 62 0.45 -2.11 0.02
CA LYS A 62 0.65 -2.99 1.18
C LYS A 62 -0.19 -2.52 2.36
N VAL A 63 -0.85 -3.46 3.03
CA VAL A 63 -1.66 -3.18 4.23
C VAL A 63 -0.76 -3.18 5.47
N LEU A 64 -0.80 -2.10 6.25
CA LEU A 64 -0.17 -2.07 7.57
C LEU A 64 -1.00 -2.91 8.55
N LEU A 65 -0.35 -3.85 9.21
CA LEU A 65 -1.00 -4.73 10.18
C LEU A 65 -0.17 -4.81 11.47
N SER A 66 -0.86 -5.01 12.60
CA SER A 66 -0.23 -5.26 13.90
C SER A 66 -0.16 -6.77 14.14
N LEU A 67 1.02 -7.36 13.92
CA LEU A 67 1.29 -8.79 14.13
C LEU A 67 2.36 -8.97 15.20
N ARG A 68 2.20 -10.01 16.03
CA ARG A 68 3.25 -10.48 16.94
C ARG A 68 4.05 -11.57 16.26
N VAL A 69 5.38 -11.43 16.28
CA VAL A 69 6.33 -12.38 15.71
C VAL A 69 7.38 -12.67 16.77
N ASP A 70 7.85 -13.92 16.85
CA ASP A 70 8.91 -14.30 17.78
C ASP A 70 10.17 -13.44 17.57
N ALA A 71 10.82 -13.09 18.68
CA ALA A 71 11.98 -12.21 18.67
C ALA A 71 13.13 -12.75 17.80
N HIS A 72 13.38 -14.07 17.83
CA HIS A 72 14.43 -14.71 17.06
C HIS A 72 14.16 -14.67 15.54
N VAL A 73 12.89 -14.81 15.12
CA VAL A 73 12.47 -14.72 13.71
C VAL A 73 12.64 -13.30 13.20
N LEU A 74 12.26 -12.30 14.00
CA LEU A 74 12.44 -10.90 13.64
C LEU A 74 13.94 -10.54 13.53
N ALA A 75 14.75 -11.03 14.46
CA ALA A 75 16.21 -10.85 14.44
C ALA A 75 16.85 -11.49 13.19
N ALA A 76 16.49 -12.74 12.89
CA ALA A 76 16.95 -13.44 11.70
C ALA A 76 16.58 -12.69 10.41
N SER A 77 15.35 -12.18 10.32
CA SER A 77 14.87 -11.42 9.17
C SER A 77 15.66 -10.13 8.95
N ARG A 78 15.97 -9.41 10.04
CA ARG A 78 16.71 -8.14 10.03
C ARG A 78 18.22 -8.29 9.80
N ARG A 79 18.79 -9.49 10.00
CA ARG A 79 20.23 -9.76 9.86
C ARG A 79 20.82 -9.26 8.54
N ASN A 80 20.07 -9.37 7.45
CA ASN A 80 20.52 -8.98 6.11
C ASN A 80 20.22 -7.50 5.77
N GLY A 81 19.97 -6.66 6.78
CA GLY A 81 19.86 -5.20 6.64
C GLY A 81 18.66 -4.73 5.82
N LYS A 82 18.87 -3.70 4.98
CA LYS A 82 17.83 -3.04 4.18
C LYS A 82 17.00 -4.07 3.38
N GLY A 83 15.69 -3.82 3.28
CA GLY A 83 14.77 -4.69 2.55
C GLY A 83 14.29 -5.94 3.30
N TRP A 84 14.57 -6.08 4.61
CA TRP A 84 14.11 -7.23 5.40
C TRP A 84 12.59 -7.41 5.42
N GLN A 85 11.82 -6.32 5.40
CA GLN A 85 10.35 -6.38 5.33
C GLN A 85 9.87 -6.90 3.97
N THR A 86 10.54 -6.52 2.87
CA THR A 86 10.24 -7.05 1.54
C THR A 86 10.47 -8.56 1.50
N ARG A 87 11.64 -9.02 1.95
CA ARG A 87 11.94 -10.46 2.01
C ARG A 87 10.95 -11.23 2.88
N MET A 88 10.57 -10.67 4.04
CA MET A 88 9.55 -11.28 4.90
C MET A 88 8.20 -11.39 4.18
N ASN A 89 7.80 -10.36 3.45
CA ASN A 89 6.58 -10.39 2.63
C ASN A 89 6.66 -11.44 1.51
N ASP A 90 7.82 -11.59 0.85
CA ASP A 90 8.01 -12.56 -0.23
C ASP A 90 7.88 -14.00 0.29
N VAL A 91 8.41 -14.29 1.48
CA VAL A 91 8.24 -15.59 2.16
C VAL A 91 6.78 -15.86 2.47
N LEU A 92 6.04 -14.86 2.99
CA LEU A 92 4.62 -15.00 3.28
C LEU A 92 3.80 -15.24 2.00
N ALA A 93 4.11 -14.52 0.92
CA ALA A 93 3.45 -14.70 -0.37
C ALA A 93 3.68 -16.12 -0.92
N ALA A 94 4.93 -16.59 -0.90
CA ALA A 94 5.28 -17.95 -1.34
C ALA A 94 4.57 -19.03 -0.49
N ALA A 95 4.45 -18.81 0.82
CA ALA A 95 3.74 -19.72 1.71
C ALA A 95 2.24 -19.81 1.37
N VAL A 96 1.58 -18.67 1.07
CA VAL A 96 0.18 -18.65 0.64
C VAL A 96 -0.03 -19.35 -0.70
N THR A 97 0.90 -19.18 -1.66
CA THR A 97 0.81 -19.87 -2.96
C THR A 97 1.04 -21.38 -2.84
N THR A 98 1.89 -21.80 -1.91
CA THR A 98 2.26 -23.22 -1.73
C THR A 98 1.26 -23.97 -0.85
N SER A 99 0.64 -23.29 0.12
CA SER A 99 -0.28 -23.86 1.09
C SER A 99 -1.72 -23.96 0.56
N GLU A 100 -1.94 -24.63 -0.57
CA GLU A 100 -3.25 -25.05 -1.10
C GLU A 100 -4.30 -23.93 -1.37
N PRO A 101 -5.26 -24.14 -2.30
CA PRO A 101 -6.35 -23.20 -2.50
C PRO A 101 -7.18 -23.08 -1.21
N SER A 102 -7.50 -21.84 -0.83
CA SER A 102 -8.41 -21.55 0.28
C SER A 102 -9.72 -22.33 0.14
N VAL A 103 -10.34 -22.72 1.24
CA VAL A 103 -11.68 -23.36 1.26
C VAL A 103 -12.70 -22.55 0.44
N SER A 104 -12.58 -21.22 0.42
CA SER A 104 -13.39 -20.36 -0.45
C SER A 104 -13.20 -20.71 -1.93
N THR A 105 -11.97 -20.85 -2.39
CA THR A 105 -11.64 -21.20 -3.78
C THR A 105 -12.14 -22.58 -4.16
N ILE A 106 -12.06 -23.54 -3.22
CA ILE A 106 -12.62 -24.89 -3.42
C ILE A 106 -14.15 -24.83 -3.53
N VAL A 107 -14.81 -24.05 -2.68
CA VAL A 107 -16.28 -23.87 -2.72
C VAL A 107 -16.71 -23.16 -4.00
N ASP A 108 -16.00 -22.12 -4.41
CA ASP A 108 -16.27 -21.37 -5.65
C ASP A 108 -16.15 -22.27 -6.89
N ASP A 109 -15.15 -23.15 -6.93
CA ASP A 109 -14.96 -24.12 -8.01
C ASP A 109 -16.05 -25.21 -8.04
N ILE A 110 -16.50 -25.68 -6.86
CA ILE A 110 -17.61 -26.63 -6.76
C ILE A 110 -18.91 -26.00 -7.26
N GLU A 111 -19.22 -24.76 -6.86
CA GLU A 111 -20.40 -24.04 -7.35
C GLU A 111 -20.33 -23.79 -8.86
N ALA A 112 -19.16 -23.40 -9.37
CA ALA A 112 -18.95 -23.20 -10.80
C ALA A 112 -19.10 -24.51 -11.59
N SER A 113 -18.70 -25.65 -11.02
CA SER A 113 -18.93 -26.97 -11.61
C SER A 113 -20.41 -27.35 -11.59
N ALA A 114 -21.11 -27.13 -10.47
CA ALA A 114 -22.53 -27.42 -10.35
C ALA A 114 -23.38 -26.60 -11.34
N ARG A 115 -23.03 -25.33 -11.56
CA ARG A 115 -23.67 -24.48 -12.58
C ARG A 115 -23.46 -25.01 -14.00
N ARG A 116 -22.27 -25.52 -14.32
CA ARG A 116 -21.98 -26.14 -15.62
C ARG A 116 -22.81 -27.40 -15.86
N THR A 117 -22.91 -28.28 -14.87
CA THR A 117 -23.72 -29.51 -14.97
C THR A 117 -25.20 -29.20 -15.09
N LEU A 118 -25.70 -28.21 -14.34
CA LEU A 118 -27.10 -27.79 -14.42
C LEU A 118 -27.42 -27.16 -15.78
N ALA A 119 -26.53 -26.31 -16.30
CA ALA A 119 -26.67 -25.73 -17.63
C ALA A 119 -26.69 -26.81 -18.72
N LEU A 120 -25.84 -27.84 -18.62
CA LEU A 120 -25.84 -28.97 -19.53
C LEU A 120 -27.15 -29.76 -19.47
N ALA A 121 -27.66 -30.05 -18.27
CA ALA A 121 -28.94 -30.74 -18.09
C ALA A 121 -30.15 -29.92 -18.60
N GLN A 122 -30.09 -28.60 -18.47
CA GLN A 122 -31.09 -27.70 -19.06
C GLN A 122 -31.00 -27.71 -20.59
N GLN A 123 -29.80 -27.67 -21.16
CA GLN A 123 -29.57 -27.74 -22.60
C GLN A 123 -30.01 -29.09 -23.18
N MET A 124 -29.79 -30.20 -22.47
CA MET A 124 -30.25 -31.54 -22.87
C MET A 124 -31.78 -31.63 -22.89
N ARG A 125 -32.46 -31.08 -21.86
CA ARG A 125 -33.93 -30.98 -21.85
C ARG A 125 -34.47 -30.11 -22.98
N GLN A 126 -33.82 -28.97 -23.26
CA GLN A 126 -34.21 -28.09 -24.37
C GLN A 126 -34.00 -28.74 -25.75
N ARG A 127 -33.08 -29.71 -25.85
CA ARG A 127 -32.83 -30.47 -27.07
C ARG A 127 -33.77 -31.67 -27.26
N GLY A 128 -34.73 -31.88 -26.36
CA GLY A 128 -35.77 -32.90 -26.54
C GLY A 128 -35.23 -34.32 -26.71
N VAL A 129 -34.14 -34.66 -26.03
CA VAL A 129 -33.73 -36.08 -25.91
C VAL A 129 -34.52 -36.66 -24.74
N ASP A 130 -35.78 -36.98 -25.02
CA ASP A 130 -36.54 -37.93 -24.22
C ASP A 130 -35.87 -39.31 -24.42
N THR A 131 -35.25 -39.83 -23.37
CA THR A 131 -35.01 -41.28 -23.25
C THR A 131 -36.33 -42.00 -23.02
#